data_AF-A0A1I1TKP4-F1
#
_entry.id   AF-A0A1I1TKP4-F1
#
_cell.length_a   1.000
_cell.length_b   1.000
_cell.length_c   1.000
_cell.angle_alpha   90.00
_cell.angle_beta   90.00
_cell.angle_gamma   90.00
#
_symmetry.space_group_name_H-M   'P 1'
#
loop_
_entity.id
_entity.type
_entity.pdbx_description
1 polymer ?
#
loop_
_entity_poly.entity_id
_entity_poly.type
_entity_poly.pdbx_seq_one_letter_code
_entity_poly.pdbx_strand_id
1 'polypeptide(L)'
;MAYINGNLAMQPKRKPDQRPTVRETKRIVVKRKSIPVQEKLLYMFTVVFCVIVLGVIVNQYAKNYDLRVQIKQMNNQATAMSIDMKELQKQVEMLSDPERIRRMAETQGMASTEQPDIMVNTQSAKTE
;
A
#
# COMPACT_ATOMS: atom_id res chain seq x y z
N MET A 1 -26.18 -39.65 97.17
CA MET A 1 -25.52 -40.97 97.28
C MET A 1 -26.59 -41.98 97.66
N ALA A 2 -26.91 -42.91 96.75
CA ALA A 2 -27.80 -44.03 97.00
C ALA A 2 -27.25 -45.24 96.25
N TYR A 3 -26.98 -46.29 97.01
CA TYR A 3 -26.37 -47.55 96.62
C TYR A 3 -27.33 -48.34 95.72
N ILE A 4 -26.85 -48.84 94.58
CA ILE A 4 -27.60 -49.79 93.74
C ILE A 4 -26.84 -51.13 93.77
N ASN A 5 -27.28 -52.01 94.67
CA ASN A 5 -26.98 -53.44 94.63
C ASN A 5 -28.19 -54.13 93.98
N GLY A 6 -28.01 -54.83 92.86
CA GLY A 6 -29.00 -55.80 92.36
C GLY A 6 -29.42 -55.65 90.89
N ASN A 7 -29.01 -56.66 90.13
CA ASN A 7 -29.31 -57.00 88.73
C ASN A 7 -28.65 -56.14 87.63
N LEU A 8 -27.74 -56.79 86.88
CA LEU A 8 -26.92 -56.27 85.78
C LEU A 8 -27.71 -55.94 84.50
N ALA A 9 -29.01 -55.63 84.60
CA ALA A 9 -29.91 -55.49 83.45
C ALA A 9 -30.46 -54.07 83.24
N MET A 10 -29.97 -53.08 83.97
CA MET A 10 -30.35 -51.68 83.74
C MET A 10 -29.19 -50.95 83.07
N GLN A 11 -29.12 -51.06 81.74
CA GLN A 11 -28.24 -50.19 80.95
C GLN A 11 -28.71 -48.75 81.14
N PRO A 12 -27.86 -47.82 81.62
CA PRO A 12 -28.21 -46.42 81.61
C PRO A 12 -28.45 -46.01 80.16
N LYS A 13 -29.67 -45.53 79.89
CA LYS A 13 -30.14 -45.11 78.57
C LYS A 13 -29.09 -44.19 77.93
N ARG A 14 -28.33 -44.70 76.96
CA ARG A 14 -27.40 -43.90 76.15
C ARG A 14 -28.20 -42.73 75.58
N LYS A 15 -27.72 -41.51 75.82
CA LYS A 15 -28.23 -40.32 75.11
C LYS A 15 -28.10 -40.60 73.61
N PRO A 16 -29.11 -40.30 72.78
CA PRO A 16 -28.98 -40.55 71.35
C PRO A 16 -27.76 -39.77 70.84
N ASP A 17 -26.81 -40.50 70.24
CA ASP A 17 -25.66 -39.90 69.56
C ASP A 17 -26.19 -38.89 68.55
N GLN A 18 -25.94 -37.62 68.85
CA GLN A 18 -26.24 -36.52 67.96
C GLN A 18 -25.27 -36.65 66.80
N ARG A 19 -25.71 -37.34 65.74
CA ARG A 19 -24.93 -37.51 64.51
C ARG A 19 -24.48 -36.13 64.05
N PRO A 20 -23.16 -35.86 63.95
CA PRO A 20 -22.73 -34.60 63.35
C PRO A 20 -23.16 -34.66 61.89
N THR A 21 -24.14 -33.84 61.50
CA THR A 21 -24.43 -33.56 60.10
C THR A 21 -23.19 -32.91 59.52
N VAL A 22 -22.33 -33.72 58.91
CA VAL A 22 -21.18 -33.27 58.13
C VAL A 22 -21.74 -32.40 57.02
N ARG A 23 -21.59 -31.07 57.16
CA ARG A 23 -21.88 -30.14 56.08
C ARG A 23 -20.81 -30.36 55.02
N GLU A 24 -21.19 -30.91 53.88
CA GLU A 24 -20.34 -31.00 52.71
C GLU A 24 -19.96 -29.59 52.26
N THR A 25 -18.78 -29.13 52.67
CA THR A 25 -18.20 -27.91 52.14
C THR A 25 -17.69 -28.23 50.74
N LYS A 26 -18.54 -27.98 49.73
CA LYS A 26 -18.13 -28.06 48.32
C LYS A 26 -16.93 -27.15 48.12
N ARG A 27 -15.77 -27.76 47.86
CA ARG A 27 -14.54 -27.07 47.48
C ARG A 27 -14.80 -26.35 46.16
N ILE A 28 -14.99 -25.04 46.21
CA ILE A 28 -15.12 -24.21 45.01
C ILE A 28 -13.73 -24.19 44.34
N VAL A 29 -13.57 -25.02 43.31
CA VAL A 29 -12.39 -24.99 42.47
C VAL A 29 -12.51 -23.76 41.58
N VAL A 30 -11.79 -22.69 41.93
CA VAL A 30 -11.68 -21.49 41.10
C VAL A 30 -10.94 -21.90 39.83
N LYS A 31 -11.66 -22.17 38.74
CA LYS A 31 -11.05 -22.37 37.43
C LYS A 31 -10.37 -21.08 37.01
N ARG A 32 -9.11 -21.15 36.60
CA ARG A 32 -8.36 -19.99 36.09
C ARG A 32 -9.15 -19.37 34.94
N LYS A 33 -9.38 -18.06 35.01
CA LYS A 33 -10.13 -17.28 34.01
C LYS A 33 -9.44 -17.50 32.66
N SER A 34 -10.10 -18.18 31.72
CA SER A 34 -9.62 -18.28 30.35
C SER A 34 -9.56 -16.87 29.77
N ILE A 35 -8.43 -16.51 29.17
CA ILE A 35 -8.27 -15.23 28.45
C ILE A 35 -9.42 -15.11 27.45
N PRO A 36 -10.17 -14.01 27.45
CA PRO A 36 -11.31 -13.83 26.56
C PRO A 36 -10.86 -13.99 25.11
N VAL A 37 -11.66 -14.71 24.33
CA VAL A 37 -11.33 -15.10 22.95
C VAL A 37 -11.04 -13.87 22.07
N GLN A 38 -11.64 -12.73 22.39
CA GLN A 38 -11.46 -11.45 21.69
C GLN A 38 -10.02 -10.93 21.75
N GLU A 39 -9.37 -10.94 22.92
CA GLU A 39 -7.98 -10.48 23.03
C GLU A 39 -7.05 -11.38 22.21
N LYS A 40 -7.24 -12.70 22.28
CA LYS A 40 -6.44 -13.67 21.52
C LYS A 40 -6.59 -13.48 20.01
N LEU A 41 -7.79 -13.14 19.53
CA LEU A 41 -8.06 -12.90 18.12
C LEU A 41 -7.39 -11.63 17.61
N LEU A 42 -7.41 -10.56 18.43
CA LEU A 42 -6.78 -9.28 18.09
C LEU A 42 -5.25 -9.46 17.95
N TYR A 43 -4.61 -10.23 18.83
CA TYR A 43 -3.19 -10.56 18.69
C TYR A 43 -2.87 -11.37 17.42
N MET A 44 -3.72 -12.31 17.02
CA MET A 44 -3.50 -13.03 15.77
C MET A 44 -3.65 -12.12 14.55
N PHE A 45 -4.58 -11.17 14.60
CA PHE A 45 -4.78 -10.20 13.54
C PHE A 45 -3.59 -9.25 13.40
N THR A 46 -2.99 -8.77 14.49
CA THR A 46 -1.81 -7.91 14.43
C THR A 46 -0.60 -8.63 13.85
N VAL A 47 -0.42 -9.91 14.16
CA VAL A 47 0.64 -10.74 13.55
C VAL A 47 0.42 -10.88 12.04
N VAL A 48 -0.81 -11.20 11.61
CA VAL A 48 -1.14 -11.31 10.18
C VAL A 48 -0.93 -9.97 9.47
N PHE A 49 -1.38 -8.87 10.06
CA PHE A 49 -1.18 -7.53 9.52
C PHE A 49 0.30 -7.21 9.35
N CYS A 50 1.15 -7.54 10.33
CA CYS A 50 2.58 -7.34 10.26
C CYS A 50 3.22 -8.13 9.09
N VAL A 51 2.83 -9.39 8.91
CA VAL A 51 3.31 -10.23 7.80
C VAL A 51 2.86 -9.69 6.44
N ILE A 52 1.63 -9.18 6.33
CA ILE A 52 1.13 -8.55 5.10
C ILE A 52 1.96 -7.31 4.76
N VAL A 53 2.20 -6.43 5.73
CA VAL A 53 3.01 -5.22 5.53
C VAL A 53 4.42 -5.58 5.05
N LEU A 54 5.05 -6.57 5.68
CA LEU A 54 6.36 -7.07 5.24
C LEU A 54 6.31 -7.65 3.83
N GLY A 55 5.26 -8.41 3.49
CA GLY A 55 5.07 -8.95 2.14
C GLY A 55 4.91 -7.87 1.07
N VAL A 56 4.15 -6.80 1.35
CA VAL A 56 3.98 -5.67 0.43
C VAL A 56 5.32 -4.96 0.20
N ILE A 57 6.09 -4.71 1.27
CA ILE A 57 7.40 -4.08 1.19
C ILE A 57 8.32 -4.87 0.27
N VAL A 58 8.42 -6.19 0.45
CA VAL A 58 9.22 -7.08 -0.42
C VAL A 58 8.76 -7.02 -1.88
N ASN A 59 7.45 -7.07 -2.11
CA ASN A 59 6.88 -7.03 -3.46
C ASN A 59 7.12 -5.67 -4.16
N GLN A 60 7.17 -4.59 -3.39
CA GLN A 60 7.50 -3.26 -3.90
C GLN A 60 8.94 -3.16 -4.43
N TYR A 61 9.89 -3.92 -3.84
CA TYR A 61 11.27 -3.95 -4.32
C TYR A 61 11.41 -4.65 -5.67
N ALA A 62 10.68 -5.75 -5.90
CA ALA A 62 10.71 -6.48 -7.17
C ALA A 62 10.17 -5.62 -8.33
N LYS A 63 9.02 -4.95 -8.12
CA LYS A 63 8.41 -4.07 -9.12
C LYS A 63 9.26 -2.85 -9.49
N ASN A 64 10.12 -2.39 -8.57
CA ASN A 64 10.97 -1.23 -8.79
C ASN A 64 12.08 -1.47 -9.82
N TYR A 65 12.43 -2.74 -10.10
CA TYR A 65 13.52 -3.06 -11.01
C TYR A 65 13.15 -2.78 -12.47
N ASP A 66 12.02 -3.33 -12.92
CA ASP A 66 11.56 -3.19 -14.31
C ASP A 66 11.29 -1.71 -14.66
N LEU A 67 10.71 -0.97 -13.72
CA LEU A 67 10.46 0.46 -13.86
C LEU A 67 11.74 1.28 -14.04
N ARG A 68 12.81 0.98 -13.31
CA ARG A 68 14.10 1.70 -13.44
C ARG A 68 14.75 1.46 -14.79
N VAL A 69 14.69 0.22 -15.28
CA VAL A 69 15.21 -0.13 -16.61
C VAL A 69 14.41 0.57 -17.70
N GLN A 70 13.08 0.57 -17.57
CA GLN A 70 12.18 1.22 -18.53
C GLN A 70 12.39 2.74 -18.57
N ILE A 71 12.55 3.39 -17.41
CA ILE A 71 12.88 4.82 -17.33
C ILE A 71 14.23 5.11 -18.01
N LYS A 72 15.24 4.27 -17.78
CA LYS A 72 16.55 4.43 -18.41
C LYS A 72 16.47 4.30 -19.94
N GLN A 73 15.74 3.30 -20.44
CA GLN A 73 15.53 3.12 -21.87
C GLN A 73 14.76 4.30 -22.48
N MET A 74 13.71 4.78 -21.80
CA MET A 74 12.92 5.92 -22.25
C MET A 74 13.75 7.21 -22.30
N ASN A 75 14.60 7.46 -21.30
CA ASN A 75 15.53 8.60 -21.31
C ASN A 75 16.55 8.51 -22.46
N ASN A 76 17.07 7.33 -22.73
CA ASN A 76 18.00 7.13 -23.85
C ASN A 76 17.31 7.39 -25.20
N GLN A 77 16.08 6.89 -25.37
CA GLN A 77 15.28 7.14 -26.59
C GLN A 77 14.94 8.62 -26.76
N ALA A 78 14.54 9.31 -25.69
CA ALA A 78 14.28 10.75 -25.71
C ALA A 78 15.54 11.55 -26.07
N THR A 79 16.69 11.14 -25.54
CA THR A 79 17.98 11.77 -25.88
C THR A 79 18.32 11.58 -27.35
N ALA A 80 18.21 10.35 -27.88
CA ALA A 80 18.45 10.07 -29.29
C ALA A 80 17.52 10.89 -30.20
N MET A 81 16.22 10.89 -29.91
CA MET A 81 15.23 11.67 -30.65
C MET A 81 15.54 13.17 -30.61
N SER A 82 16.05 13.69 -29.49
CA SER A 82 16.43 15.12 -29.39
C SER A 82 17.65 15.46 -30.26
N ILE A 83 18.58 14.52 -30.44
CA ILE A 83 19.74 14.67 -31.31
C ILE A 83 19.28 14.68 -32.76
N ASP A 84 18.44 13.72 -33.15
CA ASP A 84 17.88 13.63 -34.50
C ASP A 84 17.09 14.90 -34.86
N MET A 85 16.30 15.43 -33.91
CA MET A 85 15.55 16.68 -34.10
C MET A 85 16.47 17.89 -34.29
N LYS A 86 17.57 17.98 -33.53
CA LYS A 86 18.57 19.04 -33.70
C LYS A 86 19.29 18.94 -35.03
N GLU A 87 19.61 17.72 -35.46
CA GLU A 87 20.21 17.48 -36.77
C GLU A 87 19.27 17.88 -37.89
N LEU A 88 17.98 17.49 -37.81
CA LEU A 88 16.96 17.91 -38.77
C LEU A 88 16.79 19.43 -38.79
N GLN A 89 16.72 20.09 -37.62
CA GLN A 89 16.64 21.56 -37.56
C GLN A 89 17.85 22.21 -38.22
N LYS A 90 19.06 21.70 -37.97
CA LYS A 90 20.28 22.19 -38.62
C LYS A 90 20.21 22.01 -40.14
N GLN A 91 19.75 20.86 -40.62
CA GLN A 91 19.57 20.63 -42.06
C GLN A 91 18.55 21.60 -42.65
N VAL A 92 17.42 21.82 -41.98
CA VAL A 92 16.41 22.80 -42.39
C VAL A 92 17.00 24.20 -42.43
N GLU A 93 17.75 24.62 -41.42
CA GLU A 93 18.41 25.93 -41.39
C GLU A 93 19.41 26.09 -42.55
N MET A 94 20.25 25.07 -42.80
CA MET A 94 21.17 25.08 -43.94
C MET A 94 20.45 25.08 -45.30
N LEU A 95 19.30 24.41 -45.39
CA LEU A 95 18.48 24.38 -46.62
C LEU A 95 17.71 25.69 -46.81
N SER A 96 17.29 26.33 -45.72
CA SER A 96 16.52 27.57 -45.67
C SER A 96 17.39 28.82 -45.78
N ASP A 97 18.71 28.65 -45.85
CA ASP A 97 19.65 29.74 -46.03
C ASP A 97 19.28 30.55 -47.29
N PRO A 98 18.90 31.85 -47.13
CA PRO A 98 18.39 32.67 -48.21
C PRO A 98 19.39 32.85 -49.35
N GLU A 99 20.70 32.80 -49.08
CA GLU A 99 21.71 32.83 -50.14
C GLU A 99 21.65 31.58 -51.02
N ARG A 100 21.47 30.41 -50.41
CA ARG A 100 21.36 29.14 -51.12
C ARG A 100 20.06 29.07 -51.93
N ILE A 101 18.96 29.57 -51.38
CA ILE A 101 17.68 29.68 -52.08
C ILE A 101 17.81 30.61 -53.28
N ARG A 102 18.45 31.78 -53.13
CA ARG A 102 18.71 32.72 -54.23
C ARG A 102 19.55 32.07 -55.34
N ARG A 103 20.65 31.40 -54.99
CA ARG A 103 21.49 30.69 -55.96
C ARG A 103 20.73 29.59 -56.70
N MET A 104 19.90 28.80 -56.00
CA MET A 104 19.06 27.79 -56.65
C MET A 104 17.98 28.41 -57.55
N ALA A 105 17.34 29.49 -57.11
CA ALA A 105 16.35 30.22 -57.91
C ALA A 105 16.97 30.80 -59.20
N GLU A 106 18.17 31.38 -59.11
CA GLU A 106 18.94 31.88 -60.25
C GLU A 106 19.30 30.75 -61.23
N THR A 107 19.74 29.59 -60.73
CA THR A 107 20.02 28.42 -61.60
C THR A 107 18.79 27.86 -62.29
N GLN A 108 17.60 28.08 -61.72
CA GLN A 108 16.32 27.66 -62.29
C GLN A 108 15.69 28.74 -63.18
N GLY A 109 16.40 29.85 -63.43
CA GLY A 109 15.95 30.94 -64.30
C GLY A 109 14.91 31.87 -63.68
N MET A 110 14.76 31.84 -62.35
CA MET A 110 13.84 32.73 -61.63
C MET A 110 14.56 34.05 -61.30
N ALA A 111 13.92 35.19 -61.60
CA ALA A 111 14.44 36.52 -61.30
C ALA A 111 13.67 37.15 -60.12
N SER A 112 14.40 37.83 -59.21
CA SER A 112 13.81 38.51 -58.05
C SER A 112 13.00 39.72 -58.51
N THR A 113 11.69 39.71 -58.27
CA THR A 113 10.83 40.88 -58.50
C THR A 113 10.91 41.76 -57.25
N GLU A 114 11.54 42.93 -57.33
CA GLU A 114 11.56 43.93 -56.25
C GLU A 114 10.22 44.67 -56.15
N GLN A 115 9.13 43.92 -55.93
CA GLN A 115 7.81 44.51 -55.74
C GLN A 115 7.37 44.27 -54.29
N PRO A 116 6.99 45.33 -53.55
CA PRO A 116 6.62 45.19 -52.15
C PRO A 116 5.41 44.27 -52.01
N ASP A 117 5.55 43.33 -51.07
CA ASP A 117 4.61 42.26 -50.77
C ASP A 117 3.19 42.80 -50.48
N ILE A 118 2.16 42.14 -51.02
CA ILE A 118 0.77 42.50 -50.77
C ILE A 118 0.41 41.97 -49.38
N MET A 119 0.50 42.83 -48.37
CA MET A 119 0.09 42.49 -47.00
C MET A 119 -1.42 42.27 -46.93
N VAL A 120 -1.84 41.00 -46.81
CA VAL A 120 -3.23 40.63 -46.52
C VAL A 120 -3.49 40.85 -45.03
N ASN A 121 -4.31 41.85 -44.68
CA ASN A 121 -4.73 42.13 -43.31
C ASN A 121 -5.80 41.14 -42.84
N THR A 122 -5.42 40.12 -42.07
CA THR A 122 -6.32 39.10 -41.49
C THR A 122 -7.05 39.59 -40.23
N GLN A 123 -7.41 40.87 -40.11
CA GLN A 123 -8.16 41.38 -38.95
C GLN A 123 -9.67 41.50 -39.16
N SER A 124 -10.20 41.27 -40.38
CA SER A 124 -11.63 41.41 -40.66
C SER A 124 -12.45 40.12 -40.52
N ALA A 125 -11.85 38.98 -40.15
CA ALA A 125 -12.53 37.68 -40.12
C ALA A 125 -13.04 37.25 -38.73
N LYS A 126 -13.00 38.12 -37.71
CA LYS A 126 -13.36 37.74 -36.32
C LYS A 126 -14.35 38.65 -35.61
N THR A 127 -15.19 39.38 -36.35
CA THR A 127 -16.35 40.04 -35.75
C THR A 127 -17.51 40.04 -36.73
N GLU A 128 -18.32 38.98 -36.66
CA GLU A 128 -19.79 39.00 -36.73
C GLU A 128 -20.33 37.62 -36.35
#